data_AF-A0A086ZHW7-F1
#
_entry.id   AF-A0A086ZHW7-F1
#
_cell.length_a   1.000
_cell.length_b   1.000
_cell.length_c   1.000
_cell.angle_alpha   90.00
_cell.angle_beta   90.00
_cell.angle_gamma   90.00
#
_symmetry.space_group_name_H-M   'P 1'
#
loop_
_entity.id
_entity.type
_entity.pdbx_description
1 polymer ?
#
loop_
_entity_poly.entity_id
_entity_poly.type
_entity_poly.pdbx_seq_one_letter_code
_entity_poly.pdbx_strand_id
1 'polypeptide(L)'
;MGSNLSGLDEHDALWVGRRLRQLRERQGLSLSEVATAMADEGYRWTKVTLSRVELGKRPLRLTEAKAVLECMRLPWRPYVLLLLSDDPFETTSHFGDVDEDE
;
A
#
# COMPACT_ATOMS: atom_id res chain seq x y z
N MET A 1 0.26 18.05 29.78
CA MET A 1 0.59 16.67 29.36
C MET A 1 0.56 16.65 27.85
N GLY A 2 1.72 16.82 27.21
CA GLY A 2 1.81 16.73 25.76
C GLY A 2 1.75 15.26 25.36
N SER A 3 0.63 14.83 24.81
CA SER A 3 0.51 13.54 24.14
C SER A 3 1.57 13.50 23.04
N ASN A 4 2.44 12.49 23.12
CA ASN A 4 3.56 12.31 22.21
C ASN A 4 3.00 11.80 20.86
N LEU A 5 2.56 12.73 20.02
CA LEU A 5 1.95 12.43 18.70
C LEU A 5 2.90 11.58 17.83
N SER A 6 4.21 11.67 18.02
CA SER A 6 5.19 10.91 17.22
C SER A 6 5.06 9.38 17.32
N GLY A 7 4.46 8.86 18.39
CA GLY A 7 4.28 7.41 18.57
C GLY A 7 3.08 6.84 17.79
N LEU A 8 2.07 7.68 17.49
CA LEU A 8 0.92 7.28 16.68
C LEU A 8 1.34 7.14 15.21
N ASP A 9 2.17 8.07 14.73
CA ASP A 9 2.70 8.10 13.37
C ASP A 9 3.48 6.82 12.99
N GLU A 10 4.24 6.27 13.94
CA GLU A 10 5.07 5.07 13.71
C GLU A 10 4.23 3.78 13.72
N HIS A 11 3.22 3.71 14.58
CA HIS A 11 2.27 2.60 14.59
C HIS A 11 1.49 2.51 13.27
N ASP A 12 0.99 3.65 12.79
CA ASP A 12 0.24 3.75 11.54
C ASP A 12 1.12 3.42 10.33
N ALA A 13 2.36 3.92 10.30
CA ALA A 13 3.31 3.59 9.24
C ALA A 13 3.63 2.08 9.18
N LEU A 14 3.79 1.44 10.34
CA LEU A 14 4.02 0.00 10.44
C LEU A 14 2.81 -0.80 9.97
N TRP A 15 1.60 -0.35 10.31
CA TRP A 15 0.35 -0.98 9.92
C TRP A 15 0.13 -0.92 8.40
N VAL A 16 0.23 0.29 7.82
CA VAL A 16 0.14 0.51 6.37
C VAL A 16 1.20 -0.29 5.62
N GLY A 17 2.44 -0.30 6.12
CA GLY A 17 3.55 -1.04 5.52
C GLY A 17 3.28 -2.55 5.44
N ARG A 18 2.81 -3.17 6.54
CA ARG A 18 2.49 -4.60 6.57
C ARG A 18 1.40 -4.97 5.56
N ARG A 19 0.42 -4.12 5.36
CA ARG A 19 -0.67 -4.38 4.40
C ARG A 19 -0.24 -4.22 2.97
N LEU A 20 0.56 -3.19 2.68
CA LEU A 20 1.16 -3.05 1.36
C LEU A 20 1.96 -4.32 1.00
N ARG A 21 2.72 -4.86 1.95
CA ARG A 21 3.42 -6.13 1.80
C ARG A 21 2.47 -7.30 1.50
N GLN A 22 1.40 -7.45 2.27
CA GLN A 22 0.42 -8.51 2.05
C GLN A 22 -0.24 -8.43 0.68
N LEU A 23 -0.62 -7.22 0.24
CA LEU A 23 -1.17 -6.99 -1.10
C LEU A 23 -0.15 -7.39 -2.17
N ARG A 24 1.10 -6.95 -2.05
CA ARG A 24 2.17 -7.33 -2.98
C ARG A 24 2.37 -8.84 -3.06
N GLU A 25 2.46 -9.52 -1.91
CA GLU A 25 2.65 -10.96 -1.83
C GLU A 25 1.46 -11.73 -2.43
N ARG A 26 0.23 -11.24 -2.24
CA ARG A 26 -0.98 -11.81 -2.87
C ARG A 26 -1.00 -11.67 -4.39
N GLN A 27 -0.40 -10.61 -4.92
CA GLN A 27 -0.19 -10.45 -6.36
C GLN A 27 0.98 -11.28 -6.90
N GLY A 28 1.72 -12.00 -6.03
CA GLY A 28 2.89 -12.79 -6.43
C GLY A 28 4.10 -11.95 -6.85
N LEU A 29 4.10 -10.64 -6.54
CA LEU A 29 5.13 -9.71 -7.00
C LEU A 29 6.31 -9.65 -6.02
N SER A 30 7.52 -9.64 -6.55
CA SER A 30 8.73 -9.37 -5.77
C SER A 30 8.87 -7.87 -5.45
N LEU A 31 9.74 -7.56 -4.48
CA LEU A 31 10.09 -6.17 -4.18
C LEU A 31 10.70 -5.45 -5.39
N SER A 32 11.47 -6.16 -6.22
CA SER A 32 12.15 -5.56 -7.37
C SER A 32 11.15 -5.19 -8.45
N GLU A 33 10.16 -6.04 -8.73
CA GLU A 33 9.15 -5.78 -9.76
C GLU A 33 8.32 -4.53 -9.44
N VAL A 34 7.85 -4.40 -8.21
CA VAL A 34 7.09 -3.21 -7.78
C VAL A 34 7.97 -1.96 -7.76
N ALA A 35 9.22 -2.07 -7.31
CA ALA A 35 10.14 -0.93 -7.30
C ALA A 35 10.48 -0.44 -8.72
N THR A 36 10.66 -1.35 -9.66
CA THR A 36 10.88 -1.02 -11.08
C THR A 36 9.65 -0.35 -11.67
N ALA A 37 8.45 -0.92 -11.49
CA ALA A 37 7.22 -0.30 -11.98
C ALA A 37 7.01 1.13 -11.42
N MET A 38 7.29 1.32 -10.12
CA MET A 38 7.26 2.66 -9.52
C MET A 38 8.30 3.61 -10.11
N ALA A 39 9.48 3.11 -10.47
CA ALA A 39 10.51 3.90 -11.14
C ALA A 39 10.10 4.32 -12.57
N ASP A 40 9.44 3.42 -13.28
CA ASP A 40 8.89 3.69 -14.62
C ASP A 40 7.77 4.76 -14.57
N GLU A 41 7.01 4.81 -13.47
CA GLU A 41 6.05 5.90 -13.15
C GLU A 41 6.72 7.19 -12.64
N GLY A 42 8.05 7.28 -12.67
CA GLY A 42 8.82 8.48 -12.32
C GLY A 42 9.15 8.65 -10.83
N TYR A 43 8.84 7.66 -9.98
CA TYR A 43 9.23 7.70 -8.57
C TYR A 43 10.67 7.22 -8.37
N ARG A 44 11.41 7.83 -7.44
CA ARG A 44 12.77 7.36 -7.08
C ARG A 44 12.71 6.18 -6.11
N TRP A 45 11.92 5.17 -6.45
CA TRP A 45 11.76 3.96 -5.66
C TRP A 45 12.81 2.93 -6.05
N THR A 46 13.32 2.23 -5.04
CA THR A 46 14.24 1.10 -5.17
C THR A 46 13.68 -0.05 -4.34
N LYS A 47 14.24 -1.25 -4.50
CA LYS A 47 13.96 -2.40 -3.61
C LYS A 47 14.10 -2.02 -2.13
N VAL A 48 15.08 -1.19 -1.79
CA VAL A 48 15.31 -0.71 -0.42
C VAL A 48 14.22 0.26 0.02
N THR A 49 13.80 1.19 -0.86
CA THR A 49 12.70 2.12 -0.56
C THR A 49 11.43 1.37 -0.22
N LEU A 50 11.03 0.41 -1.07
CA LEU A 50 9.83 -0.40 -0.84
C LEU A 50 9.95 -1.24 0.43
N SER A 51 11.11 -1.87 0.67
CA SER A 51 11.33 -2.63 1.90
C SER A 51 11.21 -1.75 3.16
N ARG A 52 11.70 -0.51 3.14
CA ARG A 52 11.55 0.41 4.28
C ARG A 52 10.10 0.83 4.50
N VAL A 53 9.34 1.02 3.43
CA VAL A 53 7.89 1.27 3.52
C VAL A 53 7.17 0.08 4.13
N GLU A 54 7.42 -1.14 3.63
CA GLU A 54 6.77 -2.36 4.14
C GLU A 54 7.08 -2.67 5.60
N LEU A 55 8.22 -2.19 6.10
CA LEU A 55 8.64 -2.31 7.49
C LEU A 55 8.18 -1.13 8.36
N GLY A 56 7.44 -0.15 7.83
CA GLY A 56 7.05 1.07 8.54
C GLY A 56 8.20 2.05 8.83
N LYS A 57 9.42 1.75 8.37
CA LYS A 57 10.63 2.57 8.58
C LYS A 57 10.69 3.82 7.70
N ARG A 58 9.72 3.96 6.80
CA ARG A 58 9.50 5.14 5.96
C ARG A 58 7.99 5.27 5.74
N PRO A 59 7.39 6.44 5.99
CA PRO A 59 5.97 6.65 5.71
C PRO A 59 5.68 6.53 4.20
N LEU A 60 4.51 5.98 3.88
CA LEU A 60 3.97 5.95 2.52
C LEU A 60 3.10 7.19 2.31
N ARG A 61 3.45 8.04 1.34
CA ARG A 61 2.61 9.22 1.02
C ARG A 61 1.38 8.78 0.24
N LEU A 62 0.27 9.53 0.34
CA LEU A 62 -0.96 9.21 -0.39
C LEU A 62 -0.76 9.11 -1.91
N THR A 63 0.03 10.01 -2.50
CA THR A 63 0.33 9.98 -3.93
C THR A 63 1.12 8.72 -4.33
N GLU A 64 2.04 8.28 -3.47
CA GLU A 64 2.78 7.04 -3.65
C GLU A 64 1.89 5.81 -3.44
N ALA A 65 0.96 5.87 -2.47
CA ALA A 65 -0.02 4.80 -2.22
C ALA A 65 -0.89 4.56 -3.45
N LYS A 66 -1.38 5.64 -4.10
CA LYS A 66 -2.08 5.54 -5.38
C LYS A 66 -1.23 4.83 -6.43
N ALA A 67 -0.03 5.35 -6.70
CA ALA A 67 0.83 4.83 -7.76
C ALA A 67 1.24 3.36 -7.52
N VAL A 68 1.63 2.99 -6.29
CA VAL A 68 2.07 1.62 -5.99
C VAL A 68 0.93 0.61 -6.12
N LEU A 69 -0.30 1.00 -5.77
CA LEU A 69 -1.48 0.15 -5.97
C LEU A 69 -1.74 -0.07 -7.47
N GLU A 70 -1.67 0.98 -8.27
CA GLU A 70 -1.80 0.90 -9.73
C GLU A 70 -0.69 0.03 -10.36
N CYS A 71 0.57 0.18 -9.91
CA CYS A 71 1.69 -0.67 -10.32
C CYS A 71 1.51 -2.15 -9.97
N MET A 72 0.75 -2.45 -8.90
CA MET A 72 0.37 -3.81 -8.51
C MET A 72 -0.93 -4.28 -9.17
N ARG A 73 -1.47 -3.50 -10.13
CA ARG A 73 -2.74 -3.78 -10.84
C ARG A 73 -3.96 -3.82 -9.92
N LEU A 74 -3.95 -3.00 -8.87
CA LEU A 74 -5.04 -2.86 -7.93
C LEU A 74 -5.72 -1.50 -8.10
N PRO A 75 -7.07 -1.43 -8.11
CA PRO A 75 -7.78 -0.16 -8.17
C PRO A 75 -7.50 0.66 -6.91
N TRP A 76 -6.89 1.83 -7.04
CA TRP A 76 -6.33 2.52 -5.87
C TRP A 76 -7.36 3.00 -4.85
N ARG A 77 -8.59 3.33 -5.25
CA ARG A 77 -9.62 3.89 -4.36
C ARG A 77 -10.11 2.92 -3.27
N PRO A 78 -10.58 1.71 -3.57
CA PRO A 78 -10.94 0.76 -2.51
C PRO A 78 -9.72 0.29 -1.73
N TYR A 79 -8.57 0.11 -2.39
CA TYR A 79 -7.38 -0.44 -1.74
C TYR A 79 -6.64 0.56 -0.84
N VAL A 80 -6.72 1.88 -1.10
CA VAL A 80 -6.14 2.87 -0.17
C VAL A 80 -6.88 2.88 1.17
N LEU A 81 -8.20 2.64 1.17
CA LEU A 81 -8.97 2.48 2.40
C LEU A 81 -8.59 1.18 3.12
N LEU A 82 -8.36 0.09 2.37
CA LEU A 82 -7.87 -1.17 2.94
C LEU A 82 -6.47 -1.03 3.56
N LEU A 83 -5.60 -0.16 3.03
CA LEU A 83 -4.32 0.13 3.70
C LEU A 83 -4.53 0.76 5.09
N LEU A 84 -5.64 1.48 5.29
CA LEU A 84 -5.95 2.26 6.48
C LEU A 84 -6.94 1.59 7.46
N SER A 85 -7.66 0.53 7.07
CA SER A 85 -8.70 -0.10 7.92
C SER A 85 -8.12 -0.70 9.21
N ASP A 86 -8.90 -1.19 10.18
CA ASP A 86 -8.33 -2.02 11.27
C ASP A 86 -8.57 -3.52 11.03
N ASP A 87 -9.52 -3.86 10.16
CA ASP A 87 -9.89 -5.22 9.83
C ASP A 87 -9.49 -5.57 8.38
N PRO A 88 -8.63 -6.58 8.17
CA PRO A 88 -8.24 -7.03 6.83
C PRO A 88 -9.29 -7.92 6.11
N PHE A 89 -10.46 -8.20 6.72
CA PHE A 89 -11.43 -9.19 6.20
C PHE A 89 -12.71 -8.66 5.54
N GLU A 90 -13.06 -7.38 5.60
CA GLU A 90 -14.34 -6.92 5.02
C GLU A 90 -14.30 -6.54 3.53
N THR A 91 -13.14 -6.28 2.93
CA THR A 91 -13.11 -5.50 1.68
C THR A 91 -12.97 -6.33 0.39
N THR A 92 -12.65 -7.63 0.44
CA THR A 92 -12.48 -8.43 -0.79
C THR A 92 -13.80 -8.98 -1.34
N SER A 93 -14.85 -9.08 -0.53
CA SER A 93 -16.10 -9.72 -0.94
C SER A 93 -17.08 -8.81 -1.70
N HIS A 94 -16.80 -7.51 -1.87
CA HIS A 94 -17.81 -6.55 -2.34
C HIS A 94 -17.45 -5.74 -3.60
N PHE A 95 -16.18 -5.71 -4.01
CA PHE A 95 -15.76 -4.87 -5.14
C PHE A 95 -15.58 -5.64 -6.47
N GLY A 96 -16.05 -6.90 -6.53
CA GLY A 96 -15.94 -7.79 -7.70
C GLY A 96 -17.16 -7.86 -8.61
N ASP A 97 -18.32 -7.31 -8.20
CA ASP A 97 -19.57 -7.40 -8.98
C ASP A 97 -19.96 -6.02 -9.52
N VAL A 98 -19.10 -5.45 -10.36
CA VAL A 98 -19.56 -4.47 -11.34
C VAL A 98 -19.52 -5.19 -12.67
N ASP A 99 -20.65 -5.81 -13.02
CA ASP A 99 -20.94 -6.25 -14.38
C ASP A 99 -20.79 -5.04 -15.30
N GLU A 100 -19.70 -5.00 -16.08
CA GLU A 100 -19.65 -4.24 -17.33
C GLU A 100 -20.42 -5.03 -18.39
N ASP A 101 -21.75 -5.07 -18.28
CA ASP A 101 -22.64 -5.55 -19.34
C ASP A 101 -23.89 -4.63 -19.41
N GLU A 102 -23.75 -3.52 -20.15
CA GLU A 102 -24.63 -3.01 -21.25
C GLU A 102 -24.32 -1.54 -21.60
#